data_AF-A0AAW1PQF4-F1
#
_entry.id   AF-A0AAW1PQF4-F1
#
_cell.length_a   1.000
_cell.length_b   1.000
_cell.length_c   1.000
_cell.angle_alpha   90.00
_cell.angle_beta   90.00
_cell.angle_gamma   90.00
#
_symmetry.space_group_name_H-M   'P 1'
#
loop_
_entity.id
_entity.type
_entity.pdbx_description
1 polymer ?
#
loop_
_entity_poly.entity_id
_entity_poly.type
_entity_poly.pdbx_seq_one_letter_code
_entity_poly.pdbx_strand_id
1 'polypeptide(L)'
;MSLLQRSVLSAPCYLTKAELISPLAWQPHVERCSCGSPASGAAPILAHPQSLSSPFRAQKRAAGLLPQAASLALHDTEAVSTRFDSVEDALAALSTGQLVVVLDNEDRENEGDLIMSGDKVTSQAMAFMVEHTTGIICAAMRGRDLDRLDLPLMVPTQENEEALCTAFTITVDARSGTTTGVSASDRCETLRTLADPHSDSYSLRRPGHIFPLRCREGGVLFRPGHTEAAVQLVEMAGCSGAPVGVLSEVVDRRDGSMARTPYLLQFAKDHGLKCITIASLVRYLTARGAAPDHRSVGLVNSSAAAQAIDDTAFRIPMT
;
A
#
# COMPACT_ATOMS: atom_id res chain seq x y z
N MET A 1 -64.88 -25.02 -26.10
CA MET A 1 -65.33 -24.05 -25.09
C MET A 1 -64.16 -23.11 -24.79
N SER A 2 -64.35 -21.79 -25.07
CA SER A 2 -63.51 -20.60 -24.72
C SER A 2 -62.04 -20.60 -25.20
N LEU A 3 -61.50 -19.75 -26.09
CA LEU A 3 -61.63 -18.32 -26.47
C LEU A 3 -61.30 -17.27 -25.39
N LEU A 4 -60.21 -16.51 -25.67
CA LEU A 4 -59.92 -15.07 -25.41
C LEU A 4 -59.89 -14.61 -23.92
N GLN A 5 -59.11 -13.63 -23.44
CA GLN A 5 -58.64 -12.37 -24.03
C GLN A 5 -57.60 -11.69 -23.11
N ARG A 6 -56.77 -10.79 -23.68
CA ARG A 6 -55.88 -9.84 -23.00
C ARG A 6 -56.64 -8.63 -22.42
N SER A 7 -56.11 -8.03 -21.34
CA SER A 7 -56.14 -6.58 -20.98
C SER A 7 -55.26 -6.41 -19.73
N VAL A 8 -54.11 -5.72 -19.71
CA VAL A 8 -53.84 -4.26 -19.72
C VAL A 8 -54.67 -3.47 -18.71
N LEU A 9 -54.06 -3.14 -17.57
CA LEU A 9 -54.39 -1.98 -16.74
C LEU A 9 -53.10 -1.40 -16.12
N SER A 10 -53.09 -0.08 -16.02
CA SER A 10 -51.98 0.85 -15.80
C SER A 10 -51.92 1.43 -14.38
N ALA A 11 -50.70 1.68 -13.89
CA ALA A 11 -50.27 2.77 -12.96
C ALA A 11 -50.82 2.76 -11.49
N PRO A 12 -50.18 3.41 -10.49
CA PRO A 12 -49.20 4.51 -10.61
C PRO A 12 -47.91 4.45 -9.76
N CYS A 13 -47.04 5.36 -10.16
CA CYS A 13 -45.77 5.81 -9.60
C CYS A 13 -45.95 6.56 -8.28
N TYR A 14 -45.15 6.24 -7.25
CA TYR A 14 -44.82 7.18 -6.17
C TYR A 14 -43.35 7.00 -5.74
N LEU A 15 -42.56 8.00 -6.11
CA LEU A 15 -41.23 8.31 -5.59
C LEU A 15 -41.37 8.93 -4.20
N THR A 16 -40.52 8.52 -3.26
CA THR A 16 -40.20 9.32 -2.07
C THR A 16 -38.70 9.60 -1.99
N LYS A 17 -38.42 10.85 -1.65
CA LYS A 17 -37.16 11.60 -1.67
C LYS A 17 -35.94 10.86 -1.11
N ALA A 18 -34.85 10.87 -1.88
CA ALA A 18 -33.49 10.85 -1.36
C ALA A 18 -32.98 12.30 -1.27
N GLU A 19 -32.49 12.69 -0.10
CA GLU A 19 -31.83 13.98 0.13
C GLU A 19 -30.43 13.96 -0.49
N LEU A 20 -30.16 14.98 -1.30
CA LEU A 20 -28.92 15.21 -2.01
C LEU A 20 -27.89 15.84 -1.07
N ILE A 21 -26.80 15.12 -0.80
CA ILE A 21 -25.55 15.72 -0.31
C ILE A 21 -24.70 16.04 -1.54
N SER A 22 -24.29 17.31 -1.61
CA SER A 22 -23.55 17.94 -2.70
C SER A 22 -22.18 17.29 -2.96
N PRO A 23 -21.81 16.98 -4.22
CA PRO A 23 -20.42 16.69 -4.55
C PRO A 23 -19.66 18.00 -4.82
N LEU A 24 -18.53 18.18 -4.12
CA LEU A 24 -17.51 19.16 -4.47
C LEU A 24 -17.12 18.96 -5.95
N ALA A 25 -17.26 20.03 -6.73
CA ALA A 25 -16.90 20.08 -8.13
C ALA A 25 -15.37 20.01 -8.28
N TRP A 26 -14.86 18.89 -8.77
CA TRP A 26 -13.57 18.81 -9.44
C TRP A 26 -13.75 19.29 -10.89
N GLN A 27 -13.12 20.40 -11.25
CA GLN A 27 -13.09 20.90 -12.63
C GLN A 27 -11.74 20.53 -13.27
N PRO A 28 -11.72 19.73 -14.35
CA PRO A 28 -10.50 19.58 -15.14
C PRO A 28 -10.32 20.80 -16.04
N HIS A 29 -9.19 21.49 -15.89
CA HIS A 29 -8.70 22.42 -16.92
C HIS A 29 -8.32 21.60 -18.16
N VAL A 30 -9.16 21.67 -19.19
CA VAL A 30 -8.87 21.14 -20.53
C VAL A 30 -8.21 22.23 -21.34
N GLU A 31 -6.88 22.29 -21.34
CA GLU A 31 -6.14 23.03 -22.36
C GLU A 31 -6.00 22.13 -23.60
N ARG A 32 -6.56 22.60 -24.71
CA ARG A 32 -6.46 21.95 -26.02
C ARG A 32 -5.04 22.16 -26.56
N CYS A 33 -4.28 21.09 -26.74
CA CYS A 33 -3.14 21.10 -27.65
C CYS A 33 -3.65 21.14 -29.09
N SER A 34 -3.36 22.23 -29.81
CA SER A 34 -3.42 22.30 -31.26
C SER A 34 -2.04 22.68 -31.79
N CYS A 35 -1.47 21.76 -32.56
CA CYS A 35 -0.22 21.87 -33.28
C CYS A 35 -0.24 22.96 -34.36
N GLY A 36 0.84 23.73 -34.48
CA GLY A 36 1.12 24.62 -35.61
C GLY A 36 2.26 25.61 -35.33
N SER A 37 3.33 25.55 -36.12
CA SER A 37 4.45 26.51 -36.20
C SER A 37 4.71 26.81 -37.69
N PRO A 38 5.58 27.77 -38.07
CA PRO A 38 5.99 29.05 -37.47
C PRO A 38 5.91 30.24 -38.47
N ALA A 39 6.05 31.49 -38.01
CA ALA A 39 6.63 32.56 -38.85
C ALA A 39 7.13 33.79 -38.03
N SER A 40 8.27 34.29 -38.50
CA SER A 40 9.16 35.39 -38.11
C SER A 40 8.56 36.78 -37.83
N GLY A 41 9.29 37.59 -37.05
CA GLY A 41 9.30 39.07 -37.14
C GLY A 41 9.92 39.77 -35.93
N ALA A 42 10.98 40.55 -36.16
CA ALA A 42 11.89 41.12 -35.15
C ALA A 42 11.44 42.45 -34.49
N ALA A 43 12.03 42.68 -33.29
CA ALA A 43 12.30 43.85 -32.40
C ALA A 43 12.20 45.31 -32.98
N PRO A 44 12.29 46.44 -32.19
CA PRO A 44 13.04 46.59 -30.91
C PRO A 44 12.67 47.69 -29.84
N ILE A 45 13.18 47.49 -28.61
CA ILE A 45 14.01 48.39 -27.72
C ILE A 45 13.44 49.61 -26.91
N LEU A 46 14.04 49.76 -25.69
CA LEU A 46 14.17 50.90 -24.71
C LEU A 46 13.06 51.04 -23.63
N ALA A 47 13.29 51.30 -22.34
CA ALA A 47 14.47 51.52 -21.50
C ALA A 47 14.08 51.44 -19.99
N HIS A 48 15.03 51.05 -19.13
CA HIS A 48 15.06 51.32 -17.68
C HIS A 48 15.47 52.80 -17.43
N PRO A 49 15.15 53.48 -16.30
CA PRO A 49 15.89 53.25 -15.04
C PRO A 49 15.22 53.59 -13.67
N GLN A 50 15.81 53.01 -12.60
CA GLN A 50 16.13 53.54 -11.25
C GLN A 50 15.00 54.10 -10.34
N SER A 51 14.73 53.48 -9.17
CA SER A 51 15.39 53.67 -7.86
C SER A 51 15.29 55.11 -7.32
N LEU A 52 14.70 55.28 -6.12
CA LEU A 52 15.18 56.17 -5.04
C LEU A 52 14.32 56.11 -3.74
N SER A 53 14.99 55.74 -2.64
CA SER A 53 14.94 56.25 -1.25
C SER A 53 13.62 56.51 -0.45
N SER A 54 13.51 55.77 0.67
CA SER A 54 13.04 56.10 2.05
C SER A 54 13.20 57.60 2.45
N PRO A 55 12.46 58.23 3.42
CA PRO A 55 12.33 57.75 4.81
C PRO A 55 11.08 58.12 5.67
N PHE A 56 10.99 57.41 6.82
CA PHE A 56 10.47 57.82 8.15
C PHE A 56 9.04 58.42 8.27
N ARG A 57 8.21 57.82 9.14
CA ARG A 57 7.91 58.34 10.51
C ARG A 57 6.86 57.48 11.22
N ALA A 58 7.20 57.07 12.44
CA ALA A 58 6.34 56.39 13.40
C ALA A 58 5.25 57.31 13.97
N GLN A 59 4.09 56.74 14.31
CA GLN A 59 3.28 57.28 15.41
C GLN A 59 2.40 56.21 16.10
N LYS A 60 2.63 56.08 17.40
CA LYS A 60 1.86 55.33 18.41
C LYS A 60 0.45 55.90 18.59
N ARG A 61 -0.55 55.02 18.76
CA ARG A 61 -1.71 55.15 19.69
C ARG A 61 -2.16 53.72 20.00
N ALA A 62 -2.14 53.21 21.23
CA ALA A 62 -2.85 53.56 22.48
C ALA A 62 -3.87 52.45 22.78
N ALA A 63 -3.87 52.03 24.04
CA ALA A 63 -4.45 50.81 24.59
C ALA A 63 -5.99 50.75 24.56
N GLY A 64 -6.53 49.53 24.61
CA GLY A 64 -7.95 49.30 24.87
C GLY A 64 -8.35 47.82 24.95
N LEU A 65 -8.45 47.34 26.20
CA LEU A 65 -9.36 46.30 26.71
C LEU A 65 -9.35 44.86 26.12
N LEU A 66 -8.95 43.93 26.99
CA LEU A 66 -9.25 42.49 26.95
C LEU A 66 -10.75 42.22 27.16
N PRO A 67 -11.30 41.18 26.50
CA PRO A 67 -12.37 40.38 27.08
C PRO A 67 -11.88 38.98 27.50
N GLN A 68 -12.54 38.51 28.55
CA GLN A 68 -12.36 37.32 29.37
C GLN A 68 -12.12 36.00 28.61
N ALA A 69 -11.26 35.18 29.22
CA ALA A 69 -10.99 33.80 28.84
C ALA A 69 -12.27 32.95 28.88
N ALA A 70 -12.74 32.52 27.71
CA ALA A 70 -13.62 31.38 27.60
C ALA A 70 -12.77 30.12 27.79
N SER A 71 -13.09 29.37 28.84
CA SER A 71 -12.58 28.02 29.09
C SER A 71 -13.00 27.11 27.93
N LEU A 72 -12.15 27.01 26.91
CA LEU A 72 -12.27 25.98 25.89
C LEU A 72 -11.95 24.65 26.55
N ALA A 73 -12.97 23.81 26.68
CA ALA A 73 -12.82 22.42 27.06
C ALA A 73 -11.79 21.78 26.12
N LEU A 74 -10.61 21.50 26.66
CA LEU A 74 -9.62 20.64 26.02
C LEU A 74 -10.34 19.34 25.69
N HIS A 75 -10.56 19.11 24.40
CA HIS A 75 -11.00 17.80 23.94
C HIS A 75 -9.91 16.82 24.37
N ASP A 76 -10.30 15.80 25.14
CA ASP A 76 -9.47 14.66 25.44
C ASP A 76 -8.91 14.16 24.11
N THR A 77 -7.63 14.45 23.90
CA THR A 77 -6.89 13.91 22.78
C THR A 77 -6.66 12.47 23.17
N GLU A 78 -7.60 11.59 22.79
CA GLU A 78 -7.46 10.14 22.84
C GLU A 78 -6.04 9.81 22.39
N ALA A 79 -5.21 9.35 23.33
CA ALA A 79 -3.83 9.02 23.04
C ALA A 79 -3.82 8.00 21.90
N VAL A 80 -3.23 8.37 20.77
CA VAL A 80 -2.94 7.44 19.68
C VAL A 80 -2.19 6.27 20.31
N SER A 81 -2.66 5.04 20.09
CA SER A 81 -1.92 3.85 20.54
C SER A 81 -0.62 3.83 19.75
N THR A 82 0.48 4.24 20.39
CA THR A 82 1.80 4.37 19.76
C THR A 82 2.57 3.05 19.70
N ARG A 83 1.91 1.92 20.01
CA ARG A 83 2.57 0.64 20.23
C ARG A 83 2.21 -0.37 19.15
N PHE A 84 3.24 -1.01 18.60
CA PHE A 84 3.11 -2.19 17.75
C PHE A 84 2.62 -3.41 18.52
N ASP A 85 1.87 -4.28 17.85
CA ASP A 85 1.43 -5.57 18.35
C ASP A 85 2.58 -6.60 18.38
N SER A 86 2.31 -7.76 18.99
CA SER A 86 3.23 -8.91 18.93
C SER A 86 3.19 -9.60 17.57
N VAL A 87 4.28 -10.29 17.21
CA VAL A 87 4.29 -11.12 16.00
C VAL A 87 3.27 -12.25 16.11
N GLU A 88 3.08 -12.83 17.31
CA GLU A 88 2.06 -13.83 17.57
C GLU A 88 0.64 -13.34 17.26
N ASP A 89 0.30 -12.11 17.63
CA ASP A 89 -1.00 -11.52 17.33
C ASP A 89 -1.21 -11.36 15.82
N ALA A 90 -0.18 -10.93 15.10
CA ALA A 90 -0.22 -10.83 13.65
C ALA A 90 -0.39 -12.21 12.97
N LEU A 91 0.32 -13.24 13.45
CA LEU A 91 0.18 -14.62 12.96
C LEU A 91 -1.23 -15.16 13.21
N ALA A 92 -1.79 -14.90 14.39
CA ALA A 92 -3.17 -15.29 14.72
C ALA A 92 -4.17 -14.62 13.77
N ALA A 93 -4.03 -13.31 13.52
CA ALA A 93 -4.87 -12.58 12.57
C ALA A 93 -4.78 -13.18 11.16
N LEU A 94 -3.57 -13.37 10.64
CA LEU A 94 -3.32 -13.96 9.32
C LEU A 94 -3.91 -15.37 9.18
N SER A 95 -3.79 -16.22 10.20
CA SER A 95 -4.31 -17.58 10.19
C SER A 95 -5.85 -17.62 9.98
N THR A 96 -6.54 -16.55 10.38
CA THR A 96 -7.99 -16.38 10.21
C THR A 96 -8.38 -15.60 8.95
N GLY A 97 -7.40 -15.22 8.12
CA GLY A 97 -7.62 -14.49 6.86
C GLY A 97 -7.76 -12.97 7.02
N GLN A 98 -7.37 -12.43 8.17
CA GLN A 98 -7.35 -10.98 8.39
C GLN A 98 -6.10 -10.34 7.78
N LEU A 99 -6.22 -9.05 7.43
CA LEU A 99 -5.11 -8.21 7.03
C LEU A 99 -4.28 -7.80 8.25
N VAL A 100 -2.99 -7.57 8.04
CA VAL A 100 -2.08 -6.97 9.02
C VAL A 100 -1.29 -5.84 8.36
N VAL A 101 -0.91 -4.83 9.12
CA VAL A 101 -0.02 -3.75 8.69
C VAL A 101 1.40 -4.14 9.09
N VAL A 102 2.34 -4.11 8.15
CA VAL A 102 3.75 -4.42 8.40
C VAL A 102 4.61 -3.26 7.92
N LEU A 103 5.42 -2.71 8.82
CA LEU A 103 6.31 -1.59 8.53
C LEU A 103 7.74 -2.07 8.34
N ASP A 104 8.44 -1.51 7.37
CA ASP A 104 9.89 -1.64 7.28
C ASP A 104 10.62 -0.56 8.11
N ASN A 105 11.95 -0.53 8.00
CA ASN A 105 12.77 0.42 8.76
C ASN A 105 12.67 1.83 8.18
N GLU A 106 12.74 2.85 9.04
CA GLU A 106 12.71 4.27 8.64
C GLU A 106 13.86 4.65 7.67
N ASP A 107 14.99 3.95 7.75
CA ASP A 107 16.16 4.16 6.87
C ASP A 107 16.08 3.37 5.54
N ARG A 108 14.99 2.62 5.30
CA ARG A 108 14.75 1.86 4.06
C ARG A 108 13.64 2.51 3.23
N GLU A 109 12.40 1.99 3.24
CA GLU A 109 11.26 2.62 2.56
C GLU A 109 10.54 3.60 3.49
N ASN A 110 10.57 3.33 4.81
CA ASN A 110 9.75 4.00 5.82
C ASN A 110 8.25 3.90 5.47
N GLU A 111 7.84 2.75 4.95
CA GLU A 111 6.51 2.48 4.44
C GLU A 111 5.85 1.35 5.22
N GLY A 112 4.54 1.21 5.06
CA GLY A 112 3.77 0.12 5.63
C GLY A 112 2.89 -0.54 4.61
N ASP A 113 2.93 -1.87 4.58
CA ASP A 113 2.14 -2.69 3.67
C ASP A 113 0.97 -3.34 4.40
N LEU A 114 -0.16 -3.41 3.71
CA LEU A 114 -1.22 -4.35 4.06
C LEU A 114 -0.84 -5.74 3.59
N ILE A 115 -0.74 -6.70 4.50
CA ILE A 115 -0.36 -8.08 4.21
C ILE A 115 -1.49 -9.05 4.58
N MET A 116 -1.77 -10.02 3.71
CA MET A 116 -2.62 -11.17 4.02
C MET A 116 -2.22 -12.44 3.26
N SER A 117 -2.83 -13.57 3.59
CA SER A 117 -2.64 -14.83 2.85
C SER A 117 -3.47 -14.89 1.56
N GLY A 118 -2.85 -15.30 0.46
CA GLY A 118 -3.47 -15.39 -0.86
C GLY A 118 -4.58 -16.44 -0.98
N ASP A 119 -4.50 -17.54 -0.24
CA ASP A 119 -5.54 -18.58 -0.21
C ASP A 119 -6.81 -18.14 0.54
N LYS A 120 -6.67 -17.21 1.49
CA LYS A 120 -7.73 -16.67 2.34
C LYS A 120 -8.25 -15.30 1.88
N VAL A 121 -7.74 -14.78 0.77
CA VAL A 121 -8.16 -13.48 0.23
C VAL A 121 -9.67 -13.48 -0.05
N THR A 122 -10.33 -12.36 0.25
CA THR A 122 -11.75 -12.14 -0.04
C THR A 122 -11.93 -10.89 -0.86
N SER A 123 -13.01 -10.80 -1.65
CA SER A 123 -13.27 -9.60 -2.46
C SER A 123 -13.41 -8.34 -1.60
N GLN A 124 -13.90 -8.46 -0.36
CA GLN A 124 -13.99 -7.35 0.59
C GLN A 124 -12.61 -6.90 1.05
N ALA A 125 -11.73 -7.83 1.43
CA ALA A 125 -10.35 -7.50 1.79
C ALA A 125 -9.57 -6.91 0.61
N MET A 126 -9.77 -7.44 -0.60
CA MET A 126 -9.17 -6.90 -1.81
C MET A 126 -9.67 -5.50 -2.14
N ALA A 127 -10.97 -5.24 -2.04
CA ALA A 127 -11.53 -3.90 -2.21
C ALA A 127 -10.95 -2.92 -1.18
N PHE A 128 -10.81 -3.36 0.08
CA PHE A 128 -10.17 -2.58 1.15
C PHE A 128 -8.70 -2.26 0.82
N MET A 129 -7.92 -3.27 0.40
CA MET A 129 -6.53 -3.03 -0.01
C MET A 129 -6.48 -1.99 -1.13
N VAL A 130 -7.28 -2.15 -2.18
CA VAL A 130 -7.29 -1.24 -3.34
C VAL A 130 -7.70 0.17 -2.96
N GLU A 131 -8.61 0.31 -2.00
CA GLU A 131 -9.06 1.60 -1.52
C GLU A 131 -7.96 2.36 -0.76
N HIS A 132 -7.17 1.65 0.06
CA HIS A 132 -6.24 2.25 1.02
C HIS A 132 -4.77 2.19 0.63
N THR A 133 -4.44 1.56 -0.50
CA THR A 133 -3.05 1.35 -0.95
C THR A 133 -2.81 1.95 -2.32
N THR A 134 -1.59 1.79 -2.85
CA THR A 134 -1.22 2.12 -4.23
C THR A 134 -2.10 1.42 -5.28
N GLY A 135 -2.74 0.30 -4.90
CA GLY A 135 -3.50 -0.57 -5.79
C GLY A 135 -2.62 -1.52 -6.60
N ILE A 136 -1.30 -1.47 -6.43
CA ILE A 136 -0.32 -2.37 -7.03
C ILE A 136 -0.29 -3.66 -6.18
N ILE A 137 -1.28 -4.52 -6.41
CA ILE A 137 -1.45 -5.74 -5.64
C ILE A 137 -0.37 -6.76 -6.03
N CYS A 138 0.55 -6.98 -5.10
CA CYS A 138 1.65 -7.89 -5.26
C CYS A 138 1.39 -9.26 -4.61
N ALA A 139 1.99 -10.30 -5.18
CA ALA A 139 1.93 -11.67 -4.67
C ALA A 139 3.35 -12.18 -4.41
N ALA A 140 3.82 -12.08 -3.17
CA ALA A 140 5.12 -12.58 -2.77
C ALA A 140 5.12 -14.10 -2.67
N MET A 141 6.08 -14.74 -3.34
CA MET A 141 6.15 -16.18 -3.51
C MET A 141 7.59 -16.67 -3.38
N ARG A 142 7.77 -17.91 -2.92
CA ARG A 142 9.08 -18.58 -2.97
C ARG A 142 9.49 -18.84 -4.43
N GLY A 143 10.80 -18.79 -4.70
CA GLY A 143 11.33 -19.03 -6.05
C GLY A 143 10.83 -20.33 -6.68
N ARG A 144 10.82 -21.43 -5.92
CA ARG A 144 10.33 -22.75 -6.36
C ARG A 144 8.88 -22.73 -6.87
N ASP A 145 8.00 -21.91 -6.27
CA ASP A 145 6.59 -21.83 -6.64
C ASP A 145 6.42 -21.01 -7.92
N LEU A 146 7.20 -19.94 -8.07
CA LEU A 146 7.27 -19.19 -9.32
C LEU A 146 7.84 -20.03 -10.46
N ASP A 147 8.87 -20.84 -10.17
CA ASP A 147 9.49 -21.73 -11.15
C ASP A 147 8.51 -22.83 -11.61
N ARG A 148 7.73 -23.41 -10.69
CA ARG A 148 6.63 -24.34 -11.02
C ARG A 148 5.59 -23.71 -11.95
N LEU A 149 5.27 -22.44 -11.72
CA LEU A 149 4.25 -21.70 -12.47
C LEU A 149 4.82 -21.04 -13.75
N ASP A 150 6.10 -21.22 -14.07
CA ASP A 150 6.78 -20.58 -15.19
C ASP A 150 6.59 -19.05 -15.19
N LEU A 151 6.99 -18.42 -14.07
CA LEU A 151 6.93 -16.98 -13.84
C LEU A 151 8.35 -16.39 -13.75
N PRO A 152 9.01 -16.11 -14.89
CA PRO A 152 10.32 -15.48 -14.91
C PRO A 152 10.24 -14.02 -14.42
N LEU A 153 11.39 -13.48 -14.00
CA LEU A 153 11.54 -12.06 -13.68
C LEU A 153 11.15 -11.20 -14.89
N MET A 154 10.49 -10.07 -14.65
CA MET A 154 10.10 -9.13 -15.70
C MET A 154 11.33 -8.44 -16.31
N VAL A 155 12.31 -8.12 -15.48
CA VAL A 155 13.61 -7.56 -15.87
C VAL A 155 14.71 -8.48 -15.32
N PRO A 156 15.70 -8.89 -16.13
CA PRO A 156 16.82 -9.68 -15.64
C PRO A 156 17.52 -9.02 -14.45
N THR A 157 18.02 -9.80 -13.49
CA THR A 157 18.62 -9.27 -12.25
C THR A 157 19.76 -8.29 -12.49
N GLN A 158 20.57 -8.50 -13.54
CA GLN A 158 21.71 -7.63 -13.88
C GLN A 158 21.29 -6.28 -14.47
N GLU A 159 20.03 -6.15 -14.88
CA GLU A 159 19.44 -4.98 -15.53
C GLU A 159 18.39 -4.31 -14.61
N ASN A 160 18.17 -4.84 -13.40
CA ASN A 160 17.21 -4.26 -12.47
C ASN A 160 17.80 -3.04 -11.76
N GLU A 161 17.48 -1.85 -12.29
CA GLU A 161 17.90 -0.55 -11.77
C GLU A 161 16.93 0.07 -10.75
N GLU A 162 15.89 -0.67 -10.32
CA GLU A 162 15.00 -0.22 -9.25
C GLU A 162 15.80 -0.03 -7.96
N ALA A 163 15.52 1.04 -7.21
CA ALA A 163 16.30 1.49 -6.06
C ALA A 163 16.52 0.39 -5.01
N LEU A 164 15.53 -0.49 -4.81
CA LEU A 164 15.55 -1.59 -3.84
C LEU A 164 15.64 -2.98 -4.48
N CYS A 165 15.84 -2.99 -5.80
CA CYS A 165 15.93 -4.16 -6.67
C CYS A 165 14.83 -5.19 -6.36
N THR A 166 13.60 -4.73 -6.29
CA THR A 166 12.40 -5.55 -6.06
C THR A 166 12.23 -6.51 -7.24
N ALA A 167 12.06 -7.79 -6.91
CA ALA A 167 12.15 -8.87 -7.90
C ALA A 167 10.78 -9.18 -8.52
N PHE A 168 10.26 -8.23 -9.30
CA PHE A 168 9.02 -8.42 -10.06
C PHE A 168 9.17 -9.52 -11.11
N THR A 169 8.18 -10.40 -11.16
CA THR A 169 7.96 -11.32 -12.28
C THR A 169 7.02 -10.71 -13.31
N ILE A 170 6.84 -11.38 -14.44
CA ILE A 170 5.76 -11.02 -15.37
C ILE A 170 4.39 -11.07 -14.68
N THR A 171 3.51 -10.13 -15.02
CA THR A 171 2.19 -10.04 -14.38
C THR A 171 1.25 -11.12 -14.88
N VAL A 172 0.25 -11.46 -14.06
CA VAL A 172 -0.66 -12.57 -14.33
C VAL A 172 -2.10 -12.30 -13.94
N ASP A 173 -3.01 -13.01 -14.61
CA ASP A 173 -4.40 -13.22 -14.21
C ASP A 173 -4.71 -14.72 -14.21
N ALA A 174 -5.65 -15.19 -13.38
CA ALA A 174 -6.17 -16.55 -13.52
C ALA A 174 -6.80 -16.73 -14.90
N ARG A 175 -6.59 -17.90 -15.51
CA ARG A 175 -7.15 -18.22 -16.82
C ARG A 175 -8.66 -18.45 -16.78
N SER A 176 -9.14 -18.99 -15.67
CA SER A 176 -10.52 -19.38 -15.42
C SER A 176 -11.05 -18.63 -14.20
N GLY A 177 -12.38 -18.50 -14.09
CA GLY A 177 -13.01 -17.80 -12.95
C GLY A 177 -12.89 -16.28 -12.97
N THR A 178 -12.30 -15.70 -14.02
CA THR A 178 -12.09 -14.25 -14.20
C THR A 178 -12.76 -13.74 -15.47
N THR A 179 -12.96 -12.42 -15.52
CA THR A 179 -13.45 -11.69 -16.70
C THR A 179 -12.32 -10.86 -17.32
N THR A 180 -12.13 -9.64 -16.86
CA THR A 180 -11.08 -8.72 -17.30
C THR A 180 -9.82 -8.82 -16.45
N GLY A 181 -9.89 -9.44 -15.25
CA GLY A 181 -8.74 -9.63 -14.36
C GLY A 181 -8.61 -8.58 -13.26
N VAL A 182 -9.06 -7.34 -13.49
CA VAL A 182 -8.77 -6.20 -12.60
C VAL A 182 -9.73 -6.04 -11.41
N SER A 183 -10.93 -6.62 -11.50
CA SER A 183 -11.94 -6.50 -10.45
C SER A 183 -11.43 -7.09 -9.13
N ALA A 184 -12.01 -6.69 -7.99
CA ALA A 184 -11.62 -7.25 -6.69
C ALA A 184 -11.79 -8.78 -6.65
N SER A 185 -12.88 -9.30 -7.21
CA SER A 185 -13.12 -10.74 -7.30
C SER A 185 -12.15 -11.44 -8.24
N ASP A 186 -11.84 -10.83 -9.39
CA ASP A 186 -10.94 -11.43 -10.38
C ASP A 186 -9.51 -11.52 -9.84
N ARG A 187 -9.05 -10.46 -9.15
CA ARG A 187 -7.76 -10.46 -8.46
C ARG A 187 -7.69 -11.49 -7.34
N CYS A 188 -8.78 -11.67 -6.59
CA CYS A 188 -8.86 -12.74 -5.59
C CYS A 188 -8.72 -14.13 -6.23
N GLU A 189 -9.37 -14.36 -7.36
CA GLU A 189 -9.27 -15.64 -8.07
C GLU A 189 -7.85 -15.92 -8.56
N THR A 190 -7.18 -14.90 -9.10
CA THR A 190 -5.75 -14.98 -9.46
C THR A 190 -4.88 -15.33 -8.26
N LEU A 191 -5.06 -14.67 -7.12
CA LEU A 191 -4.27 -14.92 -5.91
C LEU A 191 -4.50 -16.33 -5.35
N ARG A 192 -5.74 -16.83 -5.37
CA ARG A 192 -6.03 -18.21 -4.97
C ARG A 192 -5.45 -19.23 -5.94
N THR A 193 -5.47 -18.94 -7.24
CA THR A 193 -4.82 -19.77 -8.27
C THR A 193 -3.31 -19.84 -8.03
N LEU A 194 -2.67 -18.72 -7.69
CA LEU A 194 -1.25 -18.69 -7.32
C LEU A 194 -0.96 -19.50 -6.05
N ALA A 195 -1.87 -19.48 -5.08
CA ALA A 195 -1.77 -20.18 -3.80
C ALA A 195 -2.20 -21.66 -3.84
N ASP A 196 -2.61 -22.16 -5.01
CA ASP A 196 -2.99 -23.56 -5.21
C ASP A 196 -1.75 -24.40 -5.61
N PRO A 197 -1.37 -25.41 -4.79
CA PRO A 197 -0.26 -26.30 -5.11
C PRO A 197 -0.49 -27.15 -6.36
N HIS A 198 -1.74 -27.29 -6.83
CA HIS A 198 -2.09 -28.04 -8.04
C HIS A 198 -2.14 -27.18 -9.30
N SER A 199 -2.08 -25.85 -9.16
CA SER A 199 -2.00 -24.96 -10.30
C SER A 199 -0.66 -25.08 -11.02
N ASP A 200 -0.67 -24.76 -12.30
CA ASP A 200 0.48 -24.84 -13.20
C ASP A 200 0.57 -23.59 -14.09
N SER A 201 1.55 -23.58 -14.99
CA SER A 201 1.74 -22.43 -15.89
C SER A 201 0.51 -22.17 -16.80
N TYR A 202 -0.26 -23.21 -17.17
CA TYR A 202 -1.47 -23.10 -17.98
C TYR A 202 -2.65 -22.50 -17.21
N SER A 203 -2.63 -22.57 -15.88
CA SER A 203 -3.66 -21.98 -15.01
C SER A 203 -3.67 -20.45 -15.07
N LEU A 204 -2.64 -19.83 -15.67
CA LEU A 204 -2.44 -18.38 -15.70
C LEU A 204 -2.43 -17.81 -17.13
N ARG A 205 -2.90 -16.56 -17.26
CA ARG A 205 -2.69 -15.67 -18.42
C ARG A 205 -1.53 -14.72 -18.12
N ARG A 206 -0.82 -14.31 -19.17
CA ARG A 206 0.32 -13.38 -19.14
C ARG A 206 0.18 -12.42 -20.33
N PRO A 207 0.23 -11.08 -20.15
CA PRO A 207 0.26 -10.37 -18.87
C PRO A 207 -1.08 -10.47 -18.11
N GLY A 208 -1.16 -9.84 -16.94
CA GLY A 208 -2.38 -9.64 -16.16
C GLY A 208 -2.24 -8.54 -15.10
N HIS A 209 -3.05 -8.59 -14.05
CA HIS A 209 -3.25 -7.49 -13.09
C HIS A 209 -2.74 -7.78 -11.67
N ILE A 210 -2.24 -8.98 -11.40
CA ILE A 210 -1.47 -9.30 -10.20
C ILE A 210 0.02 -9.25 -10.53
N PHE A 211 0.83 -8.75 -9.58
CA PHE A 211 2.28 -8.58 -9.71
C PHE A 211 3.02 -9.57 -8.81
N PRO A 212 3.38 -10.79 -9.28
CA PRO A 212 4.08 -11.72 -8.42
C PRO A 212 5.53 -11.27 -8.17
N LEU A 213 5.99 -11.42 -6.93
CA LEU A 213 7.31 -11.02 -6.45
C LEU A 213 8.11 -12.26 -6.03
N ARG A 214 9.35 -12.37 -6.50
CA ARG A 214 10.27 -13.43 -6.10
C ARG A 214 10.93 -13.11 -4.76
N CYS A 215 10.53 -13.84 -3.72
CA CYS A 215 11.21 -13.83 -2.43
C CYS A 215 12.65 -14.35 -2.59
N ARG A 216 13.62 -13.62 -2.03
CA ARG A 216 15.03 -14.03 -2.07
C ARG A 216 15.28 -15.24 -1.17
N GLU A 217 16.26 -16.05 -1.57
CA GLU A 217 16.76 -17.14 -0.73
C GLU A 217 17.28 -16.58 0.61
N GLY A 218 17.04 -17.32 1.70
CA GLY A 218 17.28 -16.85 3.07
C GLY A 218 16.16 -15.97 3.65
N GLY A 219 15.19 -15.53 2.83
CA GLY A 219 13.99 -14.82 3.29
C GLY A 219 14.30 -13.54 4.07
N VAL A 220 13.48 -13.24 5.07
CA VAL A 220 13.50 -11.95 5.77
C VAL A 220 14.78 -11.72 6.58
N LEU A 221 15.47 -12.80 6.96
CA LEU A 221 16.77 -12.74 7.64
C LEU A 221 17.90 -12.31 6.70
N PHE A 222 17.73 -12.47 5.38
CA PHE A 222 18.72 -12.09 4.37
C PHE A 222 18.35 -10.75 3.70
N ARG A 223 17.09 -10.57 3.34
CA ARG A 223 16.54 -9.29 2.85
C ARG A 223 15.35 -8.91 3.72
N PRO A 224 15.48 -7.92 4.63
CA PRO A 224 14.38 -7.48 5.49
C PRO A 224 13.41 -6.55 4.73
N GLY A 225 12.83 -7.04 3.63
CA GLY A 225 11.84 -6.31 2.83
C GLY A 225 10.43 -6.91 2.95
N HIS A 226 9.43 -6.15 2.50
CA HIS A 226 8.01 -6.55 2.56
C HIS A 226 7.73 -7.87 1.83
N THR A 227 8.36 -8.12 0.68
CA THR A 227 8.25 -9.39 -0.05
C THR A 227 8.62 -10.59 0.82
N GLU A 228 9.78 -10.54 1.46
CA GLU A 228 10.27 -11.63 2.31
C GLU A 228 9.44 -11.77 3.59
N ALA A 229 9.05 -10.66 4.20
CA ALA A 229 8.21 -10.64 5.39
C ALA A 229 6.83 -11.27 5.11
N ALA A 230 6.20 -10.94 3.98
CA ALA A 230 4.90 -11.47 3.60
C ALA A 230 4.90 -13.00 3.48
N VAL A 231 5.89 -13.56 2.75
CA VAL A 231 6.04 -15.02 2.62
C VAL A 231 6.29 -15.66 3.99
N GLN A 232 7.19 -15.08 4.78
CA GLN A 232 7.56 -15.62 6.08
C GLN A 232 6.40 -15.65 7.08
N LEU A 233 5.60 -14.59 7.12
CA LEU A 233 4.42 -14.49 7.98
C LEU A 233 3.34 -15.49 7.57
N VAL A 234 3.04 -15.60 6.28
CA VAL A 234 2.03 -16.55 5.76
C VAL A 234 2.43 -18.00 6.05
N GLU A 235 3.72 -18.35 5.86
CA GLU A 235 4.25 -19.68 6.21
C GLU A 235 4.09 -19.97 7.71
N MET A 236 4.43 -19.02 8.57
CA MET A 236 4.35 -19.19 10.03
C MET A 236 2.92 -19.20 10.56
N ALA A 237 1.98 -18.55 9.87
CA ALA A 237 0.56 -18.57 10.19
C ALA A 237 -0.12 -19.91 9.81
N GLY A 238 0.61 -20.82 9.15
CA GLY A 238 0.09 -22.13 8.74
C GLY A 238 -0.88 -22.05 7.57
N CYS A 239 -0.75 -21.04 6.72
CA CYS A 239 -1.63 -20.82 5.57
C CYS A 239 -1.07 -21.50 4.30
N SER A 240 -1.89 -22.37 3.67
CA SER A 240 -1.62 -23.17 2.46
C SER A 240 -0.34 -24.04 2.45
N GLY A 241 -0.30 -24.99 1.51
CA GLY A 241 0.93 -25.71 1.12
C GLY A 241 1.82 -24.94 0.14
N ALA A 242 1.26 -23.94 -0.56
CA ALA A 242 1.97 -23.02 -1.44
C ALA A 242 1.74 -21.57 -0.94
N PRO A 243 2.61 -21.07 -0.04
CA PRO A 243 2.39 -19.80 0.65
C PRO A 243 2.52 -18.62 -0.32
N VAL A 244 1.46 -17.81 -0.40
CA VAL A 244 1.42 -16.56 -1.16
C VAL A 244 1.11 -15.42 -0.19
N GLY A 245 2.07 -14.51 -0.02
CA GLY A 245 1.87 -13.27 0.72
C GLY A 245 1.33 -12.18 -0.19
N VAL A 246 0.08 -11.79 -0.02
CA VAL A 246 -0.52 -10.65 -0.74
C VAL A 246 -0.07 -9.38 -0.02
N LEU A 247 0.47 -8.41 -0.74
CA LEU A 247 0.91 -7.13 -0.18
C LEU A 247 0.64 -5.95 -1.11
N SER A 248 0.48 -4.76 -0.52
CA SER A 248 0.32 -3.49 -1.23
C SER A 248 0.55 -2.33 -0.25
N GLU A 249 1.25 -1.30 -0.68
CA GLU A 249 1.77 -0.22 0.16
C GLU A 249 0.67 0.79 0.50
N VAL A 250 0.51 1.15 1.78
CA VAL A 250 -0.53 2.08 2.25
C VAL A 250 -0.18 3.52 1.86
N VAL A 251 -1.19 4.25 1.36
CA VAL A 251 -1.07 5.67 1.00
C VAL A 251 -1.89 6.54 1.93
N ASP A 252 -1.39 7.76 2.21
CA ASP A 252 -2.20 8.79 2.85
C ASP A 252 -3.26 9.27 1.85
N ARG A 253 -4.53 8.98 2.16
CA ARG A 253 -5.67 9.29 1.29
C ARG A 253 -5.91 10.79 1.11
N ARG A 254 -5.28 11.65 1.93
CA ARG A 254 -5.47 13.11 1.88
C ARG A 254 -4.68 13.76 0.76
N ASP A 255 -3.47 13.26 0.50
CA ASP A 255 -2.54 13.86 -0.47
C ASP A 255 -1.90 12.86 -1.44
N GLY A 256 -2.12 11.56 -1.25
CA GLY A 256 -1.59 10.49 -2.08
C GLY A 256 -0.12 10.15 -1.80
N SER A 257 0.49 10.75 -0.78
CA SER A 257 1.84 10.39 -0.34
C SER A 257 1.86 9.03 0.35
N MET A 258 3.05 8.44 0.52
CA MET A 258 3.20 7.19 1.23
C MET A 258 2.95 7.37 2.74
N ALA A 259 2.14 6.48 3.31
CA ALA A 259 1.80 6.54 4.72
C ALA A 259 3.03 6.27 5.60
N ARG A 260 3.21 7.08 6.65
CA ARG A 260 4.32 6.97 7.60
C ARG A 260 3.87 6.45 8.95
N THR A 261 4.81 6.03 9.79
CA THR A 261 4.58 5.35 11.07
C THR A 261 3.43 5.92 11.92
N PRO A 262 3.34 7.24 12.20
CA PRO A 262 2.25 7.76 13.03
C PRO A 262 0.86 7.57 12.39
N TYR A 263 0.76 7.74 11.07
CA TYR A 263 -0.47 7.50 10.33
C TYR A 263 -0.81 6.01 10.32
N LEU A 264 0.17 5.13 10.07
CA LEU A 264 -0.02 3.69 9.98
C LEU A 264 -0.51 3.06 11.30
N LEU A 265 0.02 3.53 12.43
CA LEU A 265 -0.44 3.10 13.75
C LEU A 265 -1.90 3.53 14.01
N GLN A 266 -2.26 4.75 13.64
CA GLN A 266 -3.64 5.23 13.75
C GLN A 266 -4.58 4.48 12.79
N PHE A 267 -4.16 4.29 11.53
CA PHE A 267 -4.86 3.52 10.52
C PHE A 267 -5.14 2.08 11.00
N ALA A 268 -4.13 1.41 11.55
CA ALA A 268 -4.30 0.07 12.11
C ALA A 268 -5.32 0.06 13.27
N LYS A 269 -5.27 1.03 14.18
CA LYS A 269 -6.24 1.19 15.28
C LYS A 269 -7.66 1.39 14.74
N ASP A 270 -7.84 2.31 13.80
CA ASP A 270 -9.15 2.68 13.25
C ASP A 270 -9.83 1.53 12.50
N HIS A 271 -9.03 0.68 11.85
CA HIS A 271 -9.52 -0.47 11.09
C HIS A 271 -9.45 -1.80 11.87
N GLY A 272 -9.00 -1.79 13.13
CA GLY A 272 -8.86 -2.99 13.96
C GLY A 272 -7.84 -4.00 13.41
N LEU A 273 -6.80 -3.52 12.73
CA LEU A 273 -5.74 -4.33 12.15
C LEU A 273 -4.55 -4.45 13.12
N LYS A 274 -3.88 -5.60 13.08
CA LYS A 274 -2.60 -5.78 13.78
C LYS A 274 -1.49 -5.05 13.06
N CYS A 275 -0.60 -4.40 13.82
CA CYS A 275 0.49 -3.60 13.27
C CYS A 275 1.83 -4.03 13.86
N ILE A 276 2.75 -4.50 13.01
CA ILE A 276 4.08 -4.97 13.42
C ILE A 276 5.18 -4.34 12.56
N THR A 277 6.44 -4.57 12.92
CA THR A 277 7.60 -4.16 12.10
C THR A 277 8.35 -5.38 11.59
N ILE A 278 9.03 -5.25 10.44
CA ILE A 278 9.94 -6.29 9.95
C ILE A 278 11.05 -6.57 10.97
N ALA A 279 11.53 -5.53 11.66
CA ALA A 279 12.51 -5.68 12.73
C ALA A 279 12.01 -6.60 13.87
N SER A 280 10.74 -6.47 14.28
CA SER A 280 10.17 -7.35 15.31
C SER A 280 10.05 -8.80 14.81
N LEU A 281 9.71 -9.01 13.53
CA LEU A 281 9.69 -10.33 12.90
C LEU A 281 11.10 -10.97 12.85
N VAL A 282 12.13 -10.22 12.48
CA VAL A 282 13.52 -10.70 12.46
C VAL A 282 13.97 -11.12 13.86
N ARG A 283 13.68 -10.31 14.88
CA ARG A 283 13.98 -10.65 16.29
C ARG A 283 13.24 -11.90 16.74
N TYR A 284 11.96 -12.01 16.38
CA TYR A 284 11.13 -13.16 16.69
C TYR A 284 11.71 -14.47 16.13
N LEU A 285 12.14 -14.46 14.87
CA LEU A 285 12.76 -15.61 14.21
C LEU A 285 14.10 -15.99 14.86
N THR A 286 14.94 -14.99 15.11
CA THR A 286 16.26 -15.18 15.73
C THR A 286 16.13 -15.80 17.12
N ALA A 287 15.19 -15.32 17.93
CA ALA A 287 14.93 -15.86 19.27
C ALA A 287 14.44 -17.32 19.26
N ARG A 288 13.84 -17.78 18.16
CA ARG A 288 13.38 -19.16 17.96
C ARG A 288 14.43 -20.06 17.31
N GLY A 289 15.67 -19.59 17.18
CA GLY A 289 16.78 -20.36 16.62
C GLY A 289 16.77 -20.47 15.11
N ALA A 290 15.99 -19.64 14.41
CA ALA A 290 16.14 -19.51 12.96
C ALA A 290 17.50 -18.83 12.67
N ALA A 291 18.40 -19.55 12.00
CA ALA A 291 19.67 -19.02 11.54
C ALA A 291 19.59 -18.68 10.04
N PRO A 292 20.32 -17.64 9.57
CA PRO A 292 20.52 -17.44 8.14
C PRO A 292 21.17 -18.70 7.55
N ASP A 293 20.68 -19.19 6.41
CA ASP A 293 21.37 -20.30 5.72
C ASP A 293 22.74 -19.80 5.22
N HIS A 294 23.81 -20.23 5.88
CA HIS A 294 25.18 -19.84 5.55
C HIS A 294 25.68 -20.42 4.22
N ARG A 295 24.90 -21.26 3.53
CA ARG A 295 25.30 -21.89 2.26
C ARG A 295 25.20 -20.99 1.03
N SER A 296 24.64 -19.78 1.16
CA SER A 296 24.51 -18.79 0.08
C SER A 296 25.41 -17.56 0.24
N VAL A 297 26.38 -17.59 1.17
CA VAL A 297 27.24 -16.43 1.48
C VAL A 297 28.30 -16.21 0.39
N GLY A 298 27.99 -15.36 -0.57
CA GLY A 298 28.96 -14.42 -1.12
C GLY A 298 29.18 -13.30 -0.11
N LEU A 299 30.44 -12.99 0.23
CA LEU A 299 30.84 -12.07 1.29
C LEU A 299 29.99 -10.77 1.33
N VAL A 300 29.23 -10.57 2.40
CA VAL A 300 28.76 -9.24 2.81
C VAL A 300 29.14 -9.02 4.26
N ASN A 301 29.82 -7.89 4.50
CA ASN A 301 30.54 -7.57 5.73
C ASN A 301 29.66 -7.61 6.99
N SER A 302 30.27 -8.12 8.07
CA SER A 302 29.72 -8.38 9.40
C SER A 302 29.31 -7.14 10.22
N SER A 303 29.08 -5.98 9.59
CA SER A 303 28.67 -4.75 10.29
C SER A 303 27.15 -4.52 10.27
N ALA A 304 26.42 -5.05 9.28
CA ALA A 304 24.98 -4.81 9.15
C ALA A 304 24.14 -5.62 10.16
N ALA A 305 24.60 -6.80 10.57
CA ALA A 305 23.88 -7.65 11.53
C ALA A 305 23.89 -7.07 12.97
N ALA A 306 24.85 -6.19 13.30
CA ALA A 306 24.99 -5.63 14.65
C ALA A 306 24.12 -4.38 14.89
N GLN A 307 23.61 -3.73 13.84
CA GLN A 307 22.81 -2.50 13.97
C GLN A 307 21.30 -2.76 14.17
N ALA A 308 20.83 -3.99 14.00
CA ALA A 308 19.42 -4.36 14.19
C ALA A 308 19.00 -4.58 15.67
N ILE A 309 19.88 -4.27 16.62
CA ILE A 309 19.72 -4.59 18.05
C ILE A 309 19.65 -3.31 18.92
N ASP A 310 18.99 -2.26 18.45
CA ASP A 310 18.76 -1.07 19.26
C ASP A 310 17.32 -0.55 19.14
N ASP A 311 16.50 -0.86 20.16
CA ASP A 311 15.13 -0.34 20.31
C ASP A 311 15.12 1.16 20.73
N THR A 312 16.27 1.81 20.90
CA THR A 312 16.32 3.24 21.28
C THR A 312 16.13 4.21 20.11
N ALA A 313 16.14 3.73 18.86
CA ALA A 313 15.90 4.56 17.67
C ALA A 313 14.44 5.01 17.49
N PHE A 314 13.46 4.38 18.18
CA PHE A 314 12.03 4.73 18.10
C PHE A 314 11.59 5.84 19.08
N ARG A 315 12.46 6.80 19.41
CA ARG A 315 12.03 8.01 20.14
C ARG A 315 11.47 9.03 19.17
N ILE A 316 10.14 9.02 19.00
CA ILE A 316 9.38 10.10 18.37
C ILE A 316 9.72 11.41 19.10
N PRO A 317 10.28 12.44 18.44
CA PRO A 317 10.43 13.75 19.06
C PRO A 317 9.04 14.33 19.30
N MET A 318 8.69 14.52 20.58
CA MET A 318 7.53 15.32 20.93
C MET A 318 7.86 16.79 20.69
N THR A 319 7.37 17.35 19.59
CA THR A 319 7.20 18.79 19.38
C THR A 319 5.91 19.05 18.65
#